data_AF-A0A9E1VW98-F1
#
_entry.id   AF-A0A9E1VW98-F1
#
_cell.length_a   1.000
_cell.length_b   1.000
_cell.length_c   1.000
_cell.angle_alpha   90.00
_cell.angle_beta   90.00
_cell.angle_gamma   90.00
#
_symmetry.space_group_name_H-M   'P 1'
#
loop_
_entity.id
_entity.type
_entity.pdbx_description
1 polymer ?
#
loop_
_entity_poly.entity_id
_entity_poly.type
_entity_poly.pdbx_seq_one_letter_code
_entity_poly.pdbx_strand_id
1 'polypeptide(L)'
;MTAVSKILKHFPKSYLIILTLLCLVMLLIGLWHDFSDPIDPSTTSKTLDLSSKITIQTTQNSSQPELQIESEKWRSATVGSGDSLSTLFKRVGLTSKDVYQVTLATKKTKALGTLFPGDTLEFLITAGQLQKVRHVKSPLQKIIITRQTAGHYTVDTIIREPEIESRFIQGSISNSLFVDGQRAGLSEKKLMQLASIFGWDIDFALDIRKGDYFAVIYEEKYLNNKLIGEGNIVAAQFVNRGEIFDAIRHSDGNYYSPKGYSMRKAFLRSPVDFFRISSKYNPNRKHPVLKTTRPHRGVDYAAATGTPIKASGDGKVIWRGTKGGYGRTVILQHAGIYTTLYAHMSKYNRKVKKGSRVKQGQIIGYIGSSGLATGPHLHYEFRANGVHKNPLKVKFPKIEPLNKTEMTAFKPMARAILSQLEAYQLGTPLASH
;
A
#
# COMPACT_ATOMS: atom_id res chain seq x y z
N MET A 1 -2.03 -1.60 -71.49
CA MET A 1 -3.09 -1.20 -70.52
C MET A 1 -2.61 -1.55 -69.13
N THR A 2 -2.37 -0.55 -68.27
CA THR A 2 -1.81 -0.74 -66.93
C THR A 2 -2.82 -1.40 -65.98
N ALA A 3 -2.36 -2.13 -64.97
CA ALA A 3 -3.20 -2.86 -64.01
C ALA A 3 -4.32 -2.00 -63.38
N VAL A 4 -4.05 -0.71 -63.22
CA VAL A 4 -4.98 0.31 -62.72
C VAL A 4 -6.21 0.48 -63.63
N SER A 5 -6.03 0.42 -64.95
CA SER A 5 -7.12 0.59 -65.93
C SER A 5 -8.14 -0.56 -65.92
N LYS A 6 -7.74 -1.78 -65.55
CA LYS A 6 -8.66 -2.92 -65.42
C LYS A 6 -9.51 -2.86 -64.15
N ILE A 7 -8.93 -2.34 -63.06
CA ILE A 7 -9.60 -2.22 -61.76
C ILE A 7 -10.69 -1.14 -61.81
N LEU A 8 -10.42 -0.01 -62.49
CA LEU A 8 -11.40 1.07 -62.62
C LEU A 8 -12.64 0.72 -63.46
N LYS A 9 -12.60 -0.30 -64.33
CA LYS A 9 -13.76 -0.72 -65.13
C LYS A 9 -14.83 -1.48 -64.34
N HIS A 10 -14.48 -2.09 -63.21
CA HIS A 10 -15.39 -2.90 -62.38
C HIS A 10 -15.71 -2.25 -61.02
N PHE A 11 -15.16 -1.06 -60.75
CA PHE A 11 -15.42 -0.35 -59.50
C PHE A 11 -16.71 0.49 -59.60
N PRO A 12 -17.67 0.34 -58.67
CA PRO A 12 -18.91 1.09 -58.72
C PRO A 12 -18.63 2.60 -58.52
N LYS A 13 -19.17 3.43 -59.41
CA LYS A 13 -18.86 4.88 -59.49
C LYS A 13 -19.12 5.63 -58.16
N SER A 14 -20.09 5.19 -57.37
CA SER A 14 -20.41 5.77 -56.06
C SER A 14 -19.26 5.65 -55.05
N TYR A 15 -18.51 4.54 -55.05
CA TYR A 15 -17.37 4.36 -54.16
C TYR A 15 -16.15 5.19 -54.59
N LEU A 16 -16.03 5.47 -55.89
CA LEU A 16 -14.97 6.33 -56.40
C LEU A 16 -15.15 7.77 -55.90
N ILE A 17 -16.39 8.27 -55.87
CA ILE A 17 -16.73 9.59 -55.33
C ILE A 17 -16.39 9.68 -53.83
N ILE A 18 -16.75 8.65 -53.05
CA ILE A 18 -16.45 8.59 -51.62
C ILE A 18 -14.94 8.58 -51.38
N LEU A 19 -14.19 7.78 -52.16
CA LEU A 19 -12.74 7.69 -52.02
C LEU A 19 -12.04 9.01 -52.39
N THR A 20 -12.53 9.72 -53.41
CA THR A 20 -12.02 11.05 -53.76
C THR A 20 -12.33 12.08 -52.67
N LEU A 21 -13.51 12.02 -52.06
CA LEU A 21 -13.87 12.91 -50.96
C LEU A 21 -12.99 12.64 -49.72
N LEU A 22 -12.73 11.37 -49.41
CA LEU A 22 -11.88 10.96 -48.30
C LEU A 22 -10.42 11.39 -48.49
N CYS A 23 -9.90 11.29 -49.72
CA CYS A 23 -8.57 11.80 -50.06
C CYS A 23 -8.49 13.33 -49.96
N LEU A 24 -9.55 14.05 -50.38
CA LEU A 24 -9.60 15.50 -50.27
C LEU A 24 -9.62 15.97 -48.80
N VAL A 25 -10.38 15.28 -47.93
CA VAL A 25 -10.41 15.56 -46.49
C VAL A 25 -9.07 15.26 -45.84
N MET A 26 -8.41 14.16 -46.19
CA MET A 26 -7.05 13.84 -45.72
C MET A 26 -6.02 14.89 -46.17
N LEU A 27 -6.13 15.40 -47.40
CA LEU A 27 -5.27 16.45 -47.92
C LEU A 27 -5.51 17.79 -47.18
N LEU A 28 -6.77 18.11 -46.88
CA LEU A 28 -7.15 19.29 -46.09
C LEU A 28 -6.64 19.21 -44.64
N ILE A 29 -6.67 18.03 -44.01
CA ILE A 29 -6.12 17.81 -42.67
C ILE A 29 -4.59 17.94 -42.68
N GLY A 30 -3.92 17.43 -43.72
CA GLY A 30 -2.47 17.56 -43.90
C GLY A 30 -2.00 18.99 -44.16
N LEU A 31 -2.86 19.84 -44.74
CA LEU A 31 -2.59 21.25 -44.98
C LEU A 31 -2.92 22.16 -43.79
N TRP A 32 -3.56 21.63 -42.73
CA TRP A 32 -3.99 22.43 -41.57
C TRP A 32 -3.06 22.30 -40.35
N HIS A 33 -1.97 21.54 -40.45
CA HIS A 33 -1.03 21.34 -39.35
C HIS A 33 0.38 21.82 -39.73
N ASP A 34 0.53 23.13 -39.93
CA ASP A 34 1.83 23.78 -39.84
C ASP A 34 1.66 25.17 -39.21
N PHE A 35 1.63 25.19 -37.88
CA PHE A 35 1.94 26.35 -37.04
C PHE A 35 2.89 25.84 -35.97
N SER A 36 4.16 25.73 -36.36
CA SER A 36 5.27 25.50 -35.46
C SER A 36 5.84 26.86 -35.06
N ASP A 37 5.34 27.40 -33.95
CA ASP A 37 6.00 28.53 -33.28
C ASP A 37 7.29 28.05 -32.58
N PRO A 38 8.36 28.86 -32.57
CA PRO A 38 9.67 28.45 -32.08
C PRO A 38 9.68 28.25 -30.56
N ILE A 39 10.39 27.21 -30.13
CA ILE A 39 10.68 26.87 -28.74
C ILE A 39 11.59 27.96 -28.14
N ASP A 40 11.03 28.77 -27.25
CA ASP A 40 11.77 29.65 -26.32
C ASP A 40 12.18 28.83 -25.08
N PRO A 41 13.48 28.64 -24.79
CA PRO A 41 13.95 27.93 -23.61
C PRO A 41 14.01 28.89 -22.41
N SER A 42 12.85 29.37 -21.93
CA SER A 42 12.81 30.21 -20.73
C SER A 42 11.48 30.18 -19.97
N THR A 43 10.92 28.99 -19.69
CA THR A 43 9.88 28.86 -18.65
C THR A 43 10.48 28.33 -17.35
N THR A 44 11.18 29.22 -16.67
CA THR A 44 11.56 29.11 -15.26
C THR A 44 10.32 28.79 -14.43
N SER A 45 10.39 27.72 -13.64
CA SER A 45 9.44 27.40 -12.58
C SER A 45 9.13 28.64 -11.74
N LYS A 46 7.91 29.19 -11.85
CA LYS A 46 7.40 30.13 -10.85
C LYS A 46 7.10 29.35 -9.58
N THR A 47 8.08 29.22 -8.71
CA THR A 47 7.86 29.00 -7.28
C THR A 47 7.16 30.24 -6.75
N LEU A 48 5.92 30.10 -6.29
CA LEU A 48 5.28 31.11 -5.45
C LEU A 48 6.04 31.15 -4.13
N ASP A 49 6.88 32.17 -3.99
CA ASP A 49 7.53 32.53 -2.74
C ASP A 49 6.53 33.30 -1.87
N LEU A 50 6.05 32.65 -0.80
CA LEU A 50 5.14 33.26 0.20
C LEU A 50 5.92 33.81 1.41
N SER A 51 7.16 34.25 1.23
CA SER A 51 7.96 34.88 2.30
C SER A 51 7.94 36.42 2.26
N SER A 52 6.76 37.05 2.29
CA SER A 52 6.71 38.49 2.64
C SER A 52 5.34 38.97 3.12
N LYS A 53 5.14 38.94 4.45
CA LYS A 53 4.56 40.02 5.28
C LYS A 53 4.00 39.48 6.59
N ILE A 54 4.89 39.28 7.57
CA ILE A 54 4.62 39.67 8.96
C ILE A 54 5.89 40.36 9.45
N THR A 55 5.95 41.68 9.26
CA THR A 55 6.91 42.53 9.98
C THR A 55 6.27 42.83 11.32
N ILE A 56 6.50 41.99 12.33
CA ILE A 56 6.32 42.42 13.71
C ILE A 56 7.52 43.32 14.01
N GLN A 57 7.27 44.61 14.17
CA GLN A 57 8.20 45.50 14.87
C GLN A 57 8.28 45.00 16.31
N THR A 58 9.35 44.25 16.62
CA THR A 58 9.70 43.95 18.01
C THR A 58 10.35 45.19 18.58
N THR A 59 9.58 45.97 19.33
CA THR A 59 10.11 46.91 20.31
C THR A 59 10.99 46.11 21.27
N GLN A 60 12.30 46.33 21.20
CA GLN A 60 13.23 45.86 22.21
C GLN A 60 12.96 46.61 23.51
N ASN A 61 12.33 45.94 24.47
CA ASN A 61 12.59 46.15 25.89
C ASN A 61 11.93 45.06 26.74
N SER A 62 12.72 44.04 27.09
CA SER A 62 12.62 43.38 28.40
C SER A 62 13.84 42.49 28.59
N SER A 63 14.78 43.00 29.39
CA SER A 63 15.82 42.24 30.06
C SER A 63 15.19 41.13 30.90
N GLN A 64 15.20 39.91 30.38
CA GLN A 64 14.93 38.69 31.12
C GLN A 64 16.25 37.94 31.25
N PRO A 65 16.63 37.43 32.44
CA PRO A 65 17.90 36.75 32.62
C PRO A 65 17.93 35.49 31.76
N GLU A 66 18.85 35.45 30.81
CA GLU A 66 19.11 34.28 29.98
C GLU A 66 19.69 33.19 30.87
N LEU A 67 18.86 32.20 31.22
CA LEU A 67 19.29 30.97 31.86
C LEU A 67 20.29 30.29 30.93
N GLN A 68 21.58 30.40 31.25
CA GLN A 68 22.64 29.60 30.66
C GLN A 68 22.37 28.12 30.98
N ILE A 69 21.68 27.42 30.08
CA ILE A 69 21.59 25.95 30.12
C ILE A 69 22.96 25.44 29.70
N GLU A 70 23.80 25.01 30.65
CA GLU A 70 25.00 24.25 30.33
C GLU A 70 24.62 23.08 29.40
N SER A 71 25.19 23.05 28.20
CA SER A 71 24.91 21.99 27.24
C SER A 71 25.48 20.67 27.79
N GLU A 72 24.60 19.77 28.23
CA GLU A 72 24.97 18.43 28.68
C GLU A 72 25.83 17.71 27.60
N LYS A 73 27.00 17.19 27.97
CA LYS A 73 27.90 16.47 27.05
C LYS A 73 27.55 14.99 27.01
N TRP A 74 26.75 14.59 26.02
CA TRP A 74 26.32 13.22 25.80
C TRP A 74 27.32 12.40 24.98
N ARG A 75 27.53 11.13 25.36
CA ARG A 75 28.24 10.12 24.55
C ARG A 75 27.24 9.16 23.93
N SER A 76 27.30 8.91 22.63
CA SER A 76 26.31 8.07 21.93
C SER A 76 26.89 6.71 21.53
N ALA A 77 26.08 5.67 21.63
CA ALA A 77 26.36 4.33 21.12
C ALA A 77 25.16 3.79 20.36
N THR A 78 25.36 3.48 19.08
CA THR A 78 24.35 2.84 18.23
C THR A 78 24.38 1.33 18.41
N VAL A 79 23.20 0.72 18.48
CA VAL A 79 23.02 -0.73 18.64
C VAL A 79 23.31 -1.43 17.31
N GLY A 80 24.30 -2.33 17.32
CA GLY A 80 24.63 -3.22 16.22
C GLY A 80 24.05 -4.63 16.36
N SER A 81 24.23 -5.46 15.33
CA SER A 81 23.86 -6.88 15.39
C SER A 81 24.71 -7.62 16.43
N GLY A 82 24.07 -8.34 17.35
CA GLY A 82 24.74 -9.07 18.43
C GLY A 82 25.13 -8.23 19.65
N ASP A 83 24.85 -6.93 19.66
CA ASP A 83 25.12 -6.08 20.81
C ASP A 83 24.23 -6.43 22.02
N SER A 84 24.82 -6.26 23.20
CA SER A 84 24.14 -6.30 24.49
C SER A 84 24.31 -4.97 25.23
N LEU A 85 23.48 -4.73 26.26
CA LEU A 85 23.65 -3.58 27.15
C LEU A 85 25.07 -3.51 27.75
N SER A 86 25.66 -4.65 28.12
CA SER A 86 27.02 -4.66 28.67
C SER A 86 28.07 -4.22 27.64
N THR A 87 27.94 -4.66 26.39
CA THR A 87 28.85 -4.21 25.31
C THR A 87 28.71 -2.72 25.03
N LEU A 88 27.48 -2.18 25.02
CA LEU A 88 27.21 -0.77 24.74
C LEU A 88 27.74 0.15 25.85
N PHE A 89 27.52 -0.24 27.12
CA PHE A 89 28.03 0.51 28.27
C PHE A 89 29.57 0.48 28.31
N LYS A 90 30.18 -0.68 28.01
CA LYS A 90 31.64 -0.81 27.97
C LYS A 90 32.27 0.12 26.93
N ARG A 91 31.65 0.32 25.76
CA ARG A 91 32.14 1.23 24.70
C ARG A 91 32.29 2.68 25.16
N VAL A 92 31.47 3.13 26.11
CA VAL A 92 31.52 4.49 26.64
C VAL A 92 32.30 4.61 27.95
N GLY A 93 32.97 3.53 28.38
CA GLY A 93 33.80 3.48 29.58
C GLY A 93 33.06 3.15 30.88
N LEU A 94 31.84 2.62 30.79
CA LEU A 94 31.02 2.24 31.94
C LEU A 94 31.23 0.77 32.34
N THR A 95 30.89 0.45 33.58
CA THR A 95 31.17 -0.84 34.21
C THR A 95 29.94 -1.75 34.22
N SER A 96 30.15 -3.04 34.52
CA SER A 96 29.05 -3.99 34.76
C SER A 96 28.15 -3.58 35.92
N LYS A 97 28.67 -2.81 36.89
CA LYS A 97 27.88 -2.27 38.01
C LYS A 97 26.86 -1.24 37.50
N ASP A 98 27.25 -0.38 36.56
CA ASP A 98 26.35 0.60 35.95
C ASP A 98 25.24 -0.08 35.16
N VAL A 99 25.59 -1.11 34.39
CA VAL A 99 24.63 -1.96 33.66
C VAL A 99 23.61 -2.58 34.62
N TYR A 100 24.08 -3.15 35.74
CA TYR A 100 23.23 -3.78 36.74
C TYR A 100 22.24 -2.78 37.36
N GLN A 101 22.71 -1.61 37.79
CA GLN A 101 21.85 -0.59 38.41
C GLN A 101 20.77 -0.06 37.46
N VAL A 102 21.14 0.19 36.20
CA VAL A 102 20.19 0.61 35.18
C VAL A 102 19.19 -0.51 34.84
N THR A 103 19.65 -1.76 34.78
CA THR A 103 18.78 -2.91 34.52
C THR A 103 17.78 -3.13 35.65
N LEU A 104 18.20 -2.95 36.90
CA LEU A 104 17.31 -3.02 38.07
C LEU A 104 16.18 -1.98 37.98
N ALA A 105 16.53 -0.72 37.69
CA ALA A 105 15.55 0.36 37.56
C ALA A 105 14.57 0.15 36.40
N THR A 106 15.04 -0.43 35.30
CA THR A 106 14.23 -0.67 34.09
C THR A 106 13.49 -2.01 34.10
N LYS A 107 13.70 -2.87 35.09
CA LYS A 107 13.12 -4.23 35.16
C LYS A 107 11.59 -4.23 35.08
N LYS A 108 10.92 -3.30 35.79
CA LYS A 108 9.45 -3.20 35.82
C LYS A 108 8.88 -2.65 34.51
N THR A 109 9.51 -1.62 33.95
CA THR A 109 9.03 -0.93 32.73
C THR A 109 9.47 -1.64 31.45
N LYS A 110 10.42 -2.58 31.54
CA LYS A 110 11.11 -3.21 30.41
C LYS A 110 11.68 -2.17 29.43
N ALA A 111 12.04 -1.00 29.94
CA ALA A 111 12.45 0.15 29.14
C ALA A 111 13.63 -0.17 28.21
N LEU A 112 14.58 -1.00 28.67
CA LEU A 112 15.72 -1.50 27.89
C LEU A 112 15.62 -3.00 27.58
N GLY A 113 14.44 -3.61 27.73
CA GLY A 113 14.24 -5.04 27.53
C GLY A 113 14.30 -5.49 26.07
N THR A 114 14.10 -4.56 25.14
CA THR A 114 14.19 -4.81 23.70
C THR A 114 14.94 -3.66 23.05
N LEU A 115 16.14 -3.96 22.54
CA LEU A 115 16.94 -3.06 21.71
C LEU A 115 16.99 -3.66 20.29
N PHE A 116 16.78 -2.83 19.29
CA PHE A 116 16.88 -3.23 17.89
C PHE A 116 18.14 -2.64 17.26
N PRO A 117 18.77 -3.35 16.30
CA PRO A 117 19.83 -2.74 15.49
C PRO A 117 19.37 -1.41 14.88
N GLY A 118 20.18 -0.36 15.04
CA GLY A 118 19.85 1.01 14.66
C GLY A 118 19.33 1.90 15.80
N ASP A 119 18.88 1.33 16.93
CA ASP A 119 18.57 2.11 18.12
C ASP A 119 19.81 2.89 18.61
N THR A 120 19.61 4.03 19.24
CA THR A 120 20.70 4.83 19.83
C THR A 120 20.53 4.97 21.34
N LEU A 121 21.59 4.65 22.09
CA LEU A 121 21.73 4.95 23.51
C LEU A 121 22.69 6.12 23.69
N GLU A 122 22.26 7.16 24.41
CA GLU A 122 23.09 8.29 24.80
C GLU A 122 23.36 8.21 26.30
N PHE A 123 24.59 8.54 26.71
CA PHE A 123 25.07 8.45 28.08
C PHE A 123 25.61 9.82 28.52
N LEU A 124 25.05 10.36 29.60
CA LEU A 124 25.61 11.50 30.28
C LEU A 124 26.52 11.00 31.41
N ILE A 125 27.82 11.23 31.28
CA ILE A 125 28.83 10.77 32.24
C ILE A 125 29.55 12.00 32.80
N THR A 126 29.46 12.19 34.11
CA THR A 126 30.10 13.32 34.81
C THR A 126 31.03 12.76 35.87
N ALA A 127 32.29 13.21 35.88
CA ALA A 127 33.33 12.71 36.80
C ALA A 127 33.43 11.16 36.84
N GLY A 128 33.30 10.52 35.67
CA GLY A 128 33.36 9.05 35.55
C GLY A 128 32.11 8.30 36.01
N GLN A 129 31.07 9.00 36.49
CA GLN A 129 29.81 8.40 36.94
C GLN A 129 28.70 8.62 35.92
N LEU A 130 27.93 7.57 35.65
CA LEU A 130 26.73 7.64 34.82
C LEU A 130 25.65 8.46 35.53
N GLN A 131 25.26 9.59 34.93
CA GLN A 131 24.18 10.44 35.44
C GLN A 131 22.86 10.15 34.75
N LYS A 132 22.88 9.97 33.42
CA LYS A 132 21.67 9.68 32.64
C LYS A 132 21.96 8.71 31.51
N VAL A 133 20.98 7.86 31.20
CA VAL A 133 20.91 7.10 29.95
C VAL A 133 19.67 7.55 29.19
N ARG A 134 19.82 7.86 27.91
CA ARG A 134 18.71 8.18 27.01
C ARG A 134 18.63 7.13 25.93
N HIS A 135 17.52 6.40 25.86
CA HIS A 135 17.22 5.51 24.74
C HIS A 135 16.30 6.23 23.76
N VAL A 136 16.84 6.54 22.58
CA VAL A 136 16.09 7.17 21.49
C VAL A 136 15.47 6.06 20.65
N LYS A 137 14.22 5.68 20.95
CA LYS A 137 13.47 4.66 20.20
C LYS A 137 12.98 5.18 18.85
N SER A 138 12.57 6.45 18.82
CA SER A 138 12.16 7.15 17.62
C SER A 138 12.23 8.67 17.86
N PRO A 139 12.03 9.51 16.84
CA PRO A 139 11.86 10.95 17.04
C PRO A 139 10.74 11.29 18.04
N LEU A 140 9.72 10.42 18.16
CA LEU A 140 8.54 10.62 18.99
C LEU A 140 8.62 9.95 20.36
N GLN A 141 9.52 9.01 20.57
CA GLN A 141 9.62 8.28 21.83
C GLN A 141 11.06 8.22 22.32
N LYS A 142 11.28 8.76 23.52
CA LYS A 142 12.54 8.71 24.23
C LYS A 142 12.29 8.14 25.62
N ILE A 143 13.20 7.31 26.09
CA ILE A 143 13.23 6.86 27.48
C ILE A 143 14.44 7.51 28.13
N ILE A 144 14.23 8.16 29.27
CA ILE A 144 15.30 8.77 30.06
C ILE A 144 15.39 8.03 31.38
N ILE A 145 16.61 7.62 31.71
CA ILE A 145 16.93 6.93 32.95
C ILE A 145 17.88 7.83 33.71
N THR A 146 17.45 8.37 34.85
CA THR A 146 18.17 9.43 35.58
C THR A 146 18.63 8.93 36.94
N ARG A 147 19.90 9.17 37.27
CA ARG A 147 20.48 8.86 38.58
C ARG A 147 19.92 9.82 39.64
N GLN A 148 19.54 9.25 40.78
CA GLN A 148 19.05 9.96 41.96
C GLN A 148 20.17 10.11 43.01
N THR A 149 19.93 10.94 44.02
CA THR A 149 20.87 11.27 45.11
C THR A 149 21.38 10.06 45.91
N ALA A 150 20.66 8.94 45.91
CA ALA A 150 21.07 7.67 46.54
C ALA A 150 21.72 6.64 45.58
N GLY A 151 22.01 7.02 44.33
CA GLY A 151 22.63 6.13 43.33
C GLY A 151 21.67 5.15 42.65
N HIS A 152 20.38 5.18 43.00
CA HIS A 152 19.32 4.52 42.26
C HIS A 152 18.96 5.30 40.99
N TYR A 153 18.23 4.66 40.07
CA TYR A 153 17.78 5.30 38.83
C TYR A 153 16.24 5.31 38.76
N THR A 154 15.69 6.41 38.23
CA THR A 154 14.28 6.52 37.83
C THR A 154 14.16 6.39 36.32
N VAL A 155 12.98 6.05 35.82
CA VAL A 155 12.71 5.85 34.38
C VAL A 155 11.52 6.68 33.97
N ASP A 156 11.75 7.62 33.05
CA ASP A 156 10.74 8.47 32.46
C ASP A 156 10.61 8.17 30.96
N THR A 157 9.39 8.19 30.44
CA THR A 157 9.14 8.05 29.00
C THR A 157 8.59 9.36 28.47
N ILE A 158 9.30 9.96 27.52
CA ILE A 158 8.85 11.14 26.79
C ILE A 158 8.24 10.66 25.49
N ILE A 159 6.94 10.94 25.33
CA ILE A 159 6.19 10.73 24.09
C ILE A 159 5.88 12.11 23.53
N ARG A 160 6.18 12.31 22.25
CA ARG A 160 5.84 13.51 21.49
C ARG A 160 4.82 13.14 20.42
N GLU A 161 3.93 14.08 20.12
CA GLU A 161 3.03 13.97 18.98
C GLU A 161 3.62 14.71 17.78
N PRO A 162 3.57 14.15 16.57
CA PRO A 162 3.96 14.85 15.37
C PRO A 162 2.87 15.82 14.94
N GLU A 163 3.29 16.90 14.29
CA GLU A 163 2.41 17.71 13.44
C GLU A 163 2.07 16.91 12.18
N ILE A 164 0.81 16.93 11.77
CA ILE A 164 0.32 16.20 10.61
C ILE A 164 -0.07 17.19 9.53
N GLU A 165 0.59 17.10 8.38
CA GLU A 165 0.30 17.93 7.22
C GLU A 165 -0.20 17.06 6.07
N SER A 166 -1.03 17.63 5.19
CA SER A 166 -1.49 16.94 3.98
C SER A 166 -0.58 17.25 2.81
N ARG A 167 -0.15 16.19 2.10
CA ARG A 167 0.61 16.27 0.87
C ARG A 167 -0.22 15.76 -0.29
N PHE A 168 -0.23 16.51 -1.40
CA PHE A 168 -0.88 16.14 -2.64
C PHE A 168 0.15 15.73 -3.70
N ILE A 169 -0.12 14.63 -4.39
CA ILE A 169 0.64 14.16 -5.56
C ILE A 169 -0.33 13.67 -6.63
N GLN A 170 -0.02 13.97 -7.89
CA GLN A 170 -0.75 13.49 -9.05
C GLN A 170 0.20 13.01 -10.16
N GLY A 171 -0.27 12.15 -11.04
CA GLY A 171 0.52 11.68 -12.18
C GLY A 171 -0.30 10.98 -13.26
N SER A 172 0.22 11.02 -14.48
CA SER A 172 -0.32 10.26 -15.62
C SER A 172 0.49 9.00 -15.84
N ILE A 173 -0.17 7.92 -16.23
CA ILE A 173 0.46 6.64 -16.53
C ILE A 173 1.00 6.65 -17.96
N SER A 174 2.27 6.32 -18.08
CA SER A 174 2.96 6.13 -19.36
C SER A 174 3.51 4.70 -19.52
N ASN A 175 3.83 4.05 -18.40
CA ASN A 175 4.43 2.73 -18.32
C ASN A 175 3.71 1.85 -17.28
N SER A 176 3.83 2.20 -15.99
CA SER A 176 3.18 1.45 -14.91
C SER A 176 2.97 2.32 -13.69
N LEU A 177 2.04 1.93 -12.80
CA LEU A 177 1.77 2.64 -11.56
C LEU A 177 3.04 2.90 -10.74
N PHE A 178 3.93 1.91 -10.59
CA PHE A 178 5.11 2.06 -9.75
C PHE A 178 6.15 2.97 -10.38
N VAL A 179 6.40 2.84 -11.69
CA VAL A 179 7.40 3.67 -12.38
C VAL A 179 6.93 5.12 -12.43
N ASP A 180 5.70 5.35 -12.88
CA ASP A 180 5.19 6.72 -13.06
C ASP A 180 4.84 7.36 -11.71
N GLY A 181 4.39 6.56 -10.74
CA GLY A 181 4.10 7.04 -9.39
C GLY A 181 5.35 7.39 -8.58
N GLN A 182 6.44 6.63 -8.70
CA GLN A 182 7.73 7.04 -8.14
C GLN A 182 8.24 8.32 -8.79
N ARG A 183 8.11 8.45 -10.12
CA ARG A 183 8.48 9.67 -10.85
C ARG A 183 7.66 10.89 -10.40
N ALA A 184 6.38 10.68 -10.06
CA ALA A 184 5.52 11.71 -9.51
C ALA A 184 5.85 12.08 -8.04
N GLY A 185 6.72 11.32 -7.37
CA GLY A 185 7.16 11.60 -6.00
C GLY A 185 6.49 10.76 -4.91
N LEU A 186 5.71 9.72 -5.26
CA LEU A 186 5.19 8.79 -4.26
C LEU A 186 6.26 7.80 -3.80
N SER A 187 6.35 7.57 -2.49
CA SER A 187 7.16 6.48 -1.95
C SER A 187 6.60 5.11 -2.31
N GLU A 188 7.45 4.07 -2.28
CA GLU A 188 7.01 2.67 -2.49
C GLU A 188 5.91 2.26 -1.51
N LYS A 189 5.96 2.74 -0.27
CA LYS A 189 4.94 2.49 0.73
C LYS A 189 3.60 3.10 0.33
N LYS A 190 3.58 4.35 -0.18
CA LYS A 190 2.36 4.98 -0.71
C LYS A 190 1.83 4.26 -1.95
N LEU A 191 2.71 3.88 -2.86
CA LEU A 191 2.33 3.12 -4.07
C LEU A 191 1.70 1.79 -3.72
N MET A 192 2.24 1.09 -2.72
CA MET A 192 1.66 -0.16 -2.25
C MET A 192 0.32 0.03 -1.57
N GLN A 193 0.15 1.11 -0.81
CA GLN A 193 -1.13 1.47 -0.23
C GLN A 193 -2.16 1.80 -1.31
N LEU A 194 -1.79 2.61 -2.31
CA LEU A 194 -2.64 2.98 -3.44
C LEU A 194 -3.07 1.75 -4.26
N ALA A 195 -2.11 0.88 -4.59
CA ALA A 195 -2.37 -0.38 -5.26
C ALA A 195 -3.30 -1.28 -4.43
N SER A 196 -3.16 -1.28 -3.10
CA SER A 196 -4.06 -2.03 -2.22
C SER A 196 -5.47 -1.44 -2.12
N ILE A 197 -5.64 -0.14 -2.31
CA ILE A 197 -6.95 0.53 -2.28
C ILE A 197 -7.74 0.17 -3.55
N PHE A 198 -7.11 0.30 -4.71
CA PHE A 198 -7.79 0.16 -6.00
C PHE A 198 -7.59 -1.17 -6.73
N GLY A 199 -6.64 -2.01 -6.28
CA GLY A 199 -6.28 -3.28 -6.93
C GLY A 199 -7.43 -4.29 -7.03
N TRP A 200 -8.56 -3.96 -6.42
CA TRP A 200 -9.82 -4.65 -6.50
C TRP A 200 -10.63 -4.36 -7.75
N ASP A 201 -10.65 -3.10 -8.14
CA ASP A 201 -11.41 -2.60 -9.28
C ASP A 201 -10.53 -2.50 -10.53
N ILE A 202 -9.22 -2.33 -10.34
CA ILE A 202 -8.23 -2.17 -11.40
C ILE A 202 -7.16 -3.26 -11.26
N ASP A 203 -6.99 -4.11 -12.26
CA ASP A 203 -5.80 -4.96 -12.34
C ASP A 203 -4.61 -4.13 -12.84
N PHE A 204 -3.74 -3.68 -11.93
CA PHE A 204 -2.62 -2.81 -12.29
C PHE A 204 -1.62 -3.41 -13.29
N ALA A 205 -1.63 -4.74 -13.49
CA ALA A 205 -0.80 -5.40 -14.49
C ALA A 205 -1.48 -5.53 -15.85
N LEU A 206 -2.81 -5.73 -15.88
CA LEU A 206 -3.54 -6.03 -17.12
C LEU A 206 -4.40 -4.87 -17.63
N ASP A 207 -4.91 -4.03 -16.75
CA ASP A 207 -5.94 -3.04 -17.06
C ASP A 207 -5.38 -1.66 -17.40
N ILE A 208 -4.21 -1.33 -16.86
CA ILE A 208 -3.55 -0.02 -16.99
C ILE A 208 -3.17 0.30 -18.44
N ARG A 209 -3.45 1.53 -18.86
CA ARG A 209 -3.13 2.05 -20.20
C ARG A 209 -2.43 3.40 -20.09
N LYS A 210 -1.66 3.72 -21.14
CA LYS A 210 -1.10 5.06 -21.31
C LYS A 210 -2.25 6.09 -21.32
N GLY A 211 -2.13 7.13 -20.52
CA GLY A 211 -3.16 8.17 -20.36
C GLY A 211 -4.11 7.94 -19.18
N ASP A 212 -4.06 6.78 -18.52
CA ASP A 212 -4.67 6.65 -17.19
C ASP A 212 -4.02 7.65 -16.22
N TYR A 213 -4.72 8.01 -15.15
CA TYR A 213 -4.29 9.09 -14.27
C TYR A 213 -4.60 8.77 -12.80
N PHE A 214 -3.78 9.29 -11.87
CA PHE A 214 -4.03 9.17 -10.45
C PHE A 214 -3.76 10.49 -9.70
N ALA A 215 -4.46 10.66 -8.60
CA ALA A 215 -4.23 11.72 -7.62
C ALA A 215 -4.36 11.17 -6.20
N VAL A 216 -3.52 11.64 -5.29
CA VAL A 216 -3.43 11.14 -3.91
C VAL A 216 -3.21 12.31 -2.96
N ILE A 217 -4.01 12.36 -1.89
CA ILE A 217 -3.75 13.15 -0.69
C ILE A 217 -3.31 12.18 0.40
N TYR A 218 -2.16 12.41 1.01
CA TYR A 218 -1.65 11.61 2.12
C TYR A 218 -1.06 12.46 3.24
N GLU A 219 -0.96 11.88 4.43
CA GLU A 219 -0.41 12.54 5.61
C GLU A 219 1.13 12.48 5.61
N GLU A 220 1.77 13.59 5.93
CA GLU A 220 3.16 13.68 6.31
C GLU A 220 3.26 14.05 7.80
N LYS A 221 4.29 13.52 8.47
CA LYS A 221 4.50 13.70 9.91
C LYS A 221 5.72 14.55 10.12
N TYR A 222 5.54 15.69 10.77
CA TYR A 222 6.59 16.64 11.09
C TYR A 222 6.85 16.67 12.59
N LEU A 223 8.11 16.91 12.94
CA LEU A 223 8.51 17.19 14.31
C LEU A 223 9.56 18.29 14.28
N ASN A 224 9.25 19.45 14.87
CA ASN A 224 10.09 20.65 14.78
C ASN A 224 10.42 21.01 13.32
N ASN A 225 9.39 21.06 12.46
CA ASN A 225 9.47 21.36 11.02
C ASN A 225 10.34 20.38 10.21
N LYS A 226 10.72 19.22 10.77
CA LYS A 226 11.43 18.16 10.06
C LYS A 226 10.50 17.01 9.77
N LEU A 227 10.45 16.57 8.51
CA LEU A 227 9.74 15.36 8.12
C LEU A 227 10.34 14.14 8.84
N ILE A 228 9.54 13.46 9.64
CA ILE A 228 9.93 12.23 10.37
C ILE A 228 9.25 10.98 9.81
N GLY A 229 8.32 11.12 8.87
CA GLY A 229 7.75 10.00 8.13
C GLY A 229 6.38 10.29 7.51
N GLU A 230 5.83 9.27 6.85
CA GLU A 230 4.54 9.35 6.17
C GLU A 230 3.44 8.63 6.97
N GLY A 231 2.27 9.25 7.06
CA GLY A 231 1.02 8.69 7.59
C GLY A 231 0.22 7.93 6.53
N ASN A 232 -1.11 8.03 6.56
CA ASN A 232 -2.00 7.28 5.67
C ASN A 232 -2.39 8.09 4.42
N ILE A 233 -2.83 7.40 3.35
CA ILE A 233 -3.58 8.06 2.28
C ILE A 233 -4.93 8.50 2.87
N VAL A 234 -5.26 9.78 2.76
CA VAL A 234 -6.53 10.38 3.20
C VAL A 234 -7.58 10.18 2.12
N ALA A 235 -7.22 10.50 0.88
CA ALA A 235 -8.02 10.18 -0.29
C ALA A 235 -7.15 9.90 -1.50
N ALA A 236 -7.70 9.12 -2.43
CA ALA A 236 -7.10 8.90 -3.72
C ALA A 236 -8.17 8.82 -4.78
N GLN A 237 -7.79 9.18 -6.00
CA GLN A 237 -8.55 9.00 -7.22
C GLN A 237 -7.68 8.25 -8.23
N PHE A 238 -8.30 7.34 -8.96
CA PHE A 238 -7.71 6.71 -10.13
C PHE A 238 -8.67 6.78 -11.30
N VAL A 239 -8.19 7.21 -12.46
CA VAL A 239 -8.94 7.19 -13.71
C VAL A 239 -8.34 6.09 -14.58
N ASN A 240 -9.09 4.99 -14.77
CA ASN A 240 -8.68 3.89 -15.63
C ASN A 240 -9.66 3.80 -16.81
N ARG A 241 -9.15 4.01 -18.02
CA ARG A 241 -9.95 3.97 -19.27
C ARG A 241 -11.19 4.87 -19.23
N GLY A 242 -11.07 6.03 -18.60
CA GLY A 242 -12.14 7.02 -18.46
C GLY A 242 -13.13 6.74 -17.31
N GLU A 243 -13.02 5.62 -16.60
CA GLU A 243 -13.80 5.37 -15.39
C GLU A 243 -13.07 5.93 -14.16
N ILE A 244 -13.79 6.69 -13.33
CA ILE A 244 -13.27 7.34 -12.12
C ILE A 244 -13.52 6.45 -10.90
N PHE A 245 -12.45 6.14 -10.19
CA PHE A 245 -12.45 5.42 -8.93
C PHE A 245 -11.96 6.32 -7.81
N ASP A 246 -12.87 6.71 -6.93
CA ASP A 246 -12.55 7.51 -5.74
C ASP A 246 -12.53 6.64 -4.48
N ALA A 247 -11.58 6.92 -3.61
CA ALA A 247 -11.43 6.26 -2.32
C ALA A 247 -11.12 7.28 -1.22
N ILE A 248 -11.93 7.29 -0.17
CA ILE A 248 -11.77 8.16 1.00
C ILE A 248 -11.55 7.29 2.22
N ARG A 249 -10.55 7.63 3.03
CA ARG A 249 -10.26 6.97 4.29
C ARG A 249 -11.30 7.37 5.33
N HIS A 250 -11.89 6.38 5.99
CA HIS A 250 -12.83 6.57 7.10
C HIS A 250 -12.11 6.41 8.46
N SER A 251 -12.79 6.80 9.55
CA SER A 251 -12.25 6.78 10.91
C SER A 251 -11.92 5.36 11.41
N ASP A 252 -12.61 4.35 10.89
CA ASP A 252 -12.32 2.92 11.14
C ASP A 252 -11.01 2.43 10.48
N GLY A 253 -10.35 3.28 9.69
CA GLY A 253 -9.11 2.99 8.97
C GLY A 253 -9.29 2.26 7.63
N ASN A 254 -10.53 2.02 7.19
CA ASN A 254 -10.83 1.46 5.87
C ASN A 254 -11.07 2.57 4.84
N TYR A 255 -11.13 2.17 3.56
CA TYR A 255 -11.40 3.07 2.45
C TYR A 255 -12.77 2.79 1.85
N TYR A 256 -13.49 3.84 1.52
CA TYR A 256 -14.84 3.78 0.96
C TYR A 256 -14.94 4.73 -0.24
N SER A 257 -15.74 4.34 -1.22
CA SER A 257 -16.15 5.24 -2.30
C SER A 257 -17.03 6.38 -1.76
N PRO A 258 -17.26 7.46 -2.52
CA PRO A 258 -18.12 8.58 -2.10
C PRO A 258 -19.55 8.17 -1.75
N LYS A 259 -20.00 7.01 -2.27
CA LYS A 259 -21.30 6.39 -2.01
C LYS A 259 -21.26 5.44 -0.81
N GLY A 260 -20.18 5.43 -0.04
CA GLY A 260 -19.92 4.59 1.15
C GLY A 260 -19.79 3.10 0.89
N TYR A 261 -19.56 2.67 -0.36
CA TYR A 261 -19.18 1.28 -0.63
C TYR A 261 -17.72 1.07 -0.26
N SER A 262 -17.41 0.03 0.51
CA SER A 262 -16.03 -0.30 0.85
C SER A 262 -15.20 -0.57 -0.41
N MET A 263 -14.00 0.02 -0.46
CA MET A 263 -13.00 -0.26 -1.49
C MET A 263 -12.31 -1.62 -1.29
N ARG A 264 -12.52 -2.27 -0.12
CA ARG A 264 -12.14 -3.67 0.08
C ARG A 264 -13.23 -4.58 -0.48
N LYS A 265 -12.88 -5.49 -1.39
CA LYS A 265 -13.76 -6.62 -1.76
C LYS A 265 -13.55 -7.77 -0.77
N ALA A 266 -14.61 -8.53 -0.50
CA ALA A 266 -14.56 -9.69 0.39
C ALA A 266 -13.52 -10.75 -0.06
N PHE A 267 -13.13 -10.78 -1.35
CA PHE A 267 -12.29 -11.84 -1.95
C PHE A 267 -11.37 -11.39 -3.10
N LEU A 268 -10.06 -11.72 -3.04
CA LEU A 268 -9.04 -11.65 -4.10
C LEU A 268 -9.50 -12.49 -5.30
N ARG A 269 -9.39 -11.92 -6.51
CA ARG A 269 -9.65 -12.65 -7.76
C ARG A 269 -8.63 -13.77 -7.99
N SER A 270 -7.37 -13.50 -7.69
CA SER A 270 -6.30 -14.49 -7.71
C SER A 270 -5.66 -14.64 -6.33
N PRO A 271 -5.61 -15.86 -5.77
CA PRO A 271 -4.92 -16.13 -4.51
C PRO A 271 -3.42 -16.38 -4.68
N VAL A 272 -2.86 -16.23 -5.89
CA VAL A 272 -1.45 -16.53 -6.16
C VAL A 272 -0.91 -15.68 -7.31
N ASP A 273 0.39 -15.47 -7.35
CA ASP A 273 1.10 -14.87 -8.48
C ASP A 273 1.44 -16.03 -9.45
N PHE A 274 0.82 -16.06 -10.64
CA PHE A 274 0.83 -17.24 -11.54
C PHE A 274 1.29 -16.89 -12.95
N PHE A 275 1.77 -17.89 -13.70
CA PHE A 275 2.18 -17.70 -15.11
C PHE A 275 0.98 -17.69 -16.06
N ARG A 276 0.07 -18.66 -15.88
CA ARG A 276 -1.19 -18.77 -16.64
C ARG A 276 -2.25 -19.56 -15.89
N ILE A 277 -3.51 -19.35 -16.26
CA ILE A 277 -4.61 -20.24 -15.89
C ILE A 277 -4.51 -21.48 -16.79
N SER A 278 -4.13 -22.63 -16.22
CA SER A 278 -3.98 -23.88 -16.98
C SER A 278 -5.32 -24.53 -17.27
N SER A 279 -6.31 -24.34 -16.40
CA SER A 279 -7.67 -24.86 -16.56
C SER A 279 -8.69 -23.96 -15.88
N LYS A 280 -9.76 -23.60 -16.61
CA LYS A 280 -10.84 -22.74 -16.10
C LYS A 280 -11.96 -23.59 -15.47
N TYR A 281 -12.78 -22.96 -14.64
CA TYR A 281 -14.02 -23.55 -14.14
C TYR A 281 -14.91 -23.97 -15.31
N ASN A 282 -15.27 -25.26 -15.35
CA ASN A 282 -16.10 -25.82 -16.41
C ASN A 282 -16.96 -26.98 -15.85
N PRO A 283 -18.25 -26.74 -15.56
CA PRO A 283 -19.15 -27.76 -15.04
C PRO A 283 -19.46 -28.85 -16.09
N ASN A 284 -19.22 -28.58 -17.37
CA ASN A 284 -19.58 -29.45 -18.49
C ASN A 284 -18.34 -30.03 -19.20
N ARG A 285 -17.18 -30.07 -18.53
CA ARG A 285 -15.94 -30.59 -19.12
C ARG A 285 -16.11 -32.08 -19.45
N LYS A 286 -16.08 -32.42 -20.74
CA LYS A 286 -16.13 -33.81 -21.21
C LYS A 286 -14.75 -34.45 -21.15
N HIS A 287 -14.69 -35.69 -20.68
CA HIS A 287 -13.48 -36.51 -20.77
C HIS A 287 -13.24 -36.87 -22.24
N PRO A 288 -12.07 -36.57 -22.83
CA PRO A 288 -11.85 -36.68 -24.28
C PRO A 288 -12.03 -38.12 -24.79
N VAL A 289 -11.72 -39.12 -23.97
CA VAL A 289 -11.80 -40.54 -24.34
C VAL A 289 -13.10 -41.20 -23.90
N LEU A 290 -13.59 -40.87 -22.69
CA LEU A 290 -14.72 -41.59 -22.07
C LEU A 290 -16.05 -40.92 -22.38
N LYS A 291 -16.03 -39.73 -23.01
CA LYS A 291 -17.18 -38.85 -23.29
C LYS A 291 -18.09 -38.53 -22.09
N THR A 292 -17.70 -38.92 -20.87
CA THR A 292 -18.38 -38.62 -19.62
C THR A 292 -18.06 -37.21 -19.13
N THR A 293 -19.03 -36.56 -18.49
CA THR A 293 -18.84 -35.22 -17.91
C THR A 293 -18.08 -35.34 -16.60
N ARG A 294 -16.88 -34.78 -16.55
CA ARG A 294 -16.06 -34.64 -15.34
C ARG A 294 -15.90 -33.15 -15.02
N PRO A 295 -16.82 -32.55 -14.23
CA PRO A 295 -16.83 -31.12 -13.97
C PRO A 295 -15.51 -30.68 -13.32
N HIS A 296 -14.96 -29.59 -13.83
CA HIS A 296 -13.89 -28.88 -13.15
C HIS A 296 -14.50 -27.76 -12.29
N ARG A 297 -14.55 -27.99 -10.97
CA ARG A 297 -15.29 -27.16 -10.01
C ARG A 297 -14.45 -26.04 -9.38
N GLY A 298 -13.30 -25.76 -9.98
CA GLY A 298 -12.35 -24.73 -9.56
C GLY A 298 -11.63 -24.11 -10.75
N VAL A 299 -10.54 -23.41 -10.47
CA VAL A 299 -9.61 -22.83 -11.44
C VAL A 299 -8.22 -23.32 -11.08
N ASP A 300 -7.48 -23.77 -12.08
CA ASP A 300 -6.10 -24.22 -11.91
C ASP A 300 -5.15 -23.11 -12.35
N TYR A 301 -4.33 -22.64 -11.40
CA TYR A 301 -3.30 -21.65 -11.62
C TYR A 301 -1.94 -22.34 -11.67
N ALA A 302 -1.31 -22.36 -12.84
CA ALA A 302 0.03 -22.95 -12.99
C ALA A 302 1.10 -21.97 -12.50
N ALA A 303 1.94 -22.44 -11.58
CA ALA A 303 3.10 -21.72 -11.06
C ALA A 303 4.13 -22.71 -10.51
N ALA A 304 5.35 -22.25 -10.26
CA ALA A 304 6.42 -23.09 -9.73
C ALA A 304 6.08 -23.68 -8.34
N THR A 305 6.62 -24.86 -8.05
CA THR A 305 6.56 -25.42 -6.69
C THR A 305 7.18 -24.43 -5.70
N GLY A 306 6.49 -24.18 -4.60
CA GLY A 306 6.95 -23.23 -3.58
C GLY A 306 6.42 -21.81 -3.74
N THR A 307 5.71 -21.47 -4.82
CA THR A 307 5.05 -20.16 -4.95
C THR A 307 4.06 -19.95 -3.81
N PRO A 308 4.08 -18.80 -3.10
CA PRO A 308 3.17 -18.53 -1.99
C PRO A 308 1.69 -18.49 -2.41
N ILE A 309 0.85 -19.17 -1.65
CA ILE A 309 -0.61 -19.14 -1.78
C ILE A 309 -1.15 -18.21 -0.70
N LYS A 310 -1.89 -17.18 -1.11
CA LYS A 310 -2.50 -16.15 -0.27
C LYS A 310 -3.98 -16.47 -0.01
N ALA A 311 -4.47 -16.19 1.20
CA ALA A 311 -5.90 -16.29 1.50
C ALA A 311 -6.68 -15.27 0.65
N SER A 312 -7.67 -15.73 -0.12
CA SER A 312 -8.44 -14.83 -0.98
C SER A 312 -9.31 -13.87 -0.18
N GLY A 313 -9.70 -14.18 1.06
CA GLY A 313 -10.46 -13.26 1.92
C GLY A 313 -10.15 -13.48 3.39
N ASP A 314 -10.55 -12.53 4.22
CA ASP A 314 -10.56 -12.69 5.67
C ASP A 314 -11.40 -13.92 6.03
N GLY A 315 -10.90 -14.78 6.91
CA GLY A 315 -11.60 -16.02 7.22
C GLY A 315 -10.99 -16.84 8.35
N LYS A 316 -11.66 -17.94 8.67
CA LYS A 316 -11.23 -18.95 9.64
C LYS A 316 -10.87 -20.23 8.90
N VAL A 317 -9.72 -20.82 9.24
CA VAL A 317 -9.31 -22.13 8.70
C VAL A 317 -10.22 -23.21 9.28
N ILE A 318 -11.13 -23.74 8.47
CA ILE A 318 -12.03 -24.84 8.87
C ILE A 318 -11.44 -26.22 8.54
N TRP A 319 -10.51 -26.27 7.59
CA TRP A 319 -9.77 -27.49 7.25
C TRP A 319 -8.30 -27.18 6.95
N ARG A 320 -7.40 -28.02 7.46
CA ARG A 320 -6.00 -28.10 7.05
C ARG A 320 -5.57 -29.57 7.16
N GLY A 321 -5.25 -30.19 6.04
CA GLY A 321 -4.86 -31.60 5.99
C GLY A 321 -4.88 -32.13 4.56
N THR A 322 -4.56 -33.42 4.39
CA THR A 322 -4.71 -34.11 3.11
C THR A 322 -6.19 -34.41 2.84
N LYS A 323 -6.65 -34.33 1.59
CA LYS A 323 -8.06 -34.54 1.23
C LYS A 323 -8.21 -35.25 -0.12
N GLY A 324 -7.97 -36.57 -0.13
CA GLY A 324 -8.12 -37.41 -1.33
C GLY A 324 -7.37 -36.83 -2.54
N GLY A 325 -8.06 -36.74 -3.68
CA GLY A 325 -7.50 -36.20 -4.92
C GLY A 325 -6.96 -34.77 -4.83
N TYR A 326 -7.44 -33.94 -3.90
CA TYR A 326 -6.91 -32.58 -3.70
C TYR A 326 -5.51 -32.55 -3.06
N GLY A 327 -5.05 -33.68 -2.48
CA GLY A 327 -3.79 -33.72 -1.74
C GLY A 327 -3.82 -32.78 -0.54
N ARG A 328 -2.70 -32.11 -0.25
CA ARG A 328 -2.59 -31.15 0.84
C ARG A 328 -3.46 -29.93 0.56
N THR A 329 -4.44 -29.74 1.43
CA THR A 329 -5.54 -28.79 1.23
C THR A 329 -5.75 -27.89 2.45
N VAL A 330 -6.09 -26.63 2.20
CA VAL A 330 -6.64 -25.69 3.18
C VAL A 330 -8.03 -25.27 2.72
N ILE A 331 -8.99 -25.22 3.65
CA ILE A 331 -10.33 -24.66 3.40
C ILE A 331 -10.56 -23.54 4.40
N LEU A 332 -10.94 -22.37 3.89
CA LEU A 332 -11.29 -21.20 4.67
C LEU A 332 -12.81 -20.99 4.65
N GLN A 333 -13.37 -20.77 5.83
CA GLN A 333 -14.71 -20.21 6.02
C GLN A 333 -14.59 -18.70 6.12
N HIS A 334 -15.40 -18.00 5.34
CA HIS A 334 -15.46 -16.54 5.35
C HIS A 334 -16.78 -16.08 5.96
N ALA A 335 -17.02 -14.77 5.98
CA ALA A 335 -18.28 -14.23 6.46
C ALA A 335 -19.48 -14.83 5.68
N GLY A 336 -20.60 -15.04 6.38
CA GLY A 336 -21.82 -15.58 5.80
C GLY A 336 -21.63 -16.97 5.17
N ILE A 337 -21.97 -17.08 3.90
CA ILE A 337 -22.18 -18.36 3.21
C ILE A 337 -20.97 -18.87 2.42
N TYR A 338 -19.84 -18.16 2.49
CA TYR A 338 -18.74 -18.34 1.55
C TYR A 338 -17.61 -19.22 2.10
N THR A 339 -17.13 -20.15 1.28
CA THR A 339 -15.92 -20.94 1.56
C THR A 339 -14.99 -20.93 0.36
N THR A 340 -13.68 -21.00 0.62
CA THR A 340 -12.68 -21.18 -0.43
C THR A 340 -11.78 -22.36 -0.13
N LEU A 341 -11.39 -23.09 -1.17
CA LEU A 341 -10.53 -24.27 -1.09
C LEU A 341 -9.26 -24.05 -1.90
N TYR A 342 -8.13 -24.45 -1.32
CA TYR A 342 -6.79 -24.34 -1.90
C TYR A 342 -6.12 -25.71 -1.81
N ALA A 343 -5.84 -26.32 -2.95
CA ALA A 343 -5.38 -27.71 -3.05
C ALA A 343 -3.98 -27.84 -3.67
N HIS A 344 -3.49 -29.08 -3.70
CA HIS A 344 -2.23 -29.50 -4.28
C HIS A 344 -0.97 -28.88 -3.65
N MET A 345 -1.04 -28.41 -2.40
CA MET A 345 0.08 -27.71 -1.75
C MET A 345 1.33 -28.59 -1.58
N SER A 346 2.51 -28.00 -1.74
CA SER A 346 3.78 -28.64 -1.34
C SER A 346 3.95 -28.62 0.18
N LYS A 347 3.62 -27.49 0.81
CA LYS A 347 3.75 -27.28 2.26
C LYS A 347 2.73 -26.25 2.75
N TYR A 348 2.30 -26.41 4.00
CA TYR A 348 1.47 -25.44 4.71
C TYR A 348 2.33 -24.31 5.28
N ASN A 349 1.74 -23.13 5.49
CA ASN A 349 2.35 -22.16 6.39
C ASN A 349 2.27 -22.67 7.83
N ARG A 350 3.42 -22.79 8.53
CA ARG A 350 3.51 -23.31 9.90
C ARG A 350 2.66 -22.54 10.91
N LYS A 351 2.45 -21.23 10.69
CA LYS A 351 1.64 -20.36 11.56
C LYS A 351 0.14 -20.51 11.32
N VAL A 352 -0.28 -21.15 10.23
CA VAL A 352 -1.69 -21.30 9.84
C VAL A 352 -2.16 -22.72 10.20
N LYS A 353 -3.00 -22.83 11.23
CA LYS A 353 -3.54 -24.11 11.73
C LYS A 353 -5.06 -24.15 11.59
N LYS A 354 -5.66 -25.35 11.72
CA LYS A 354 -7.13 -25.46 11.83
C LYS A 354 -7.58 -24.61 13.03
N GLY A 355 -8.61 -23.79 12.83
CA GLY A 355 -9.11 -22.83 13.82
C GLY A 355 -8.47 -21.44 13.75
N SER A 356 -7.31 -21.27 13.10
CA SER A 356 -6.67 -19.95 12.95
C SER A 356 -7.55 -18.99 12.16
N ARG A 357 -7.58 -17.72 12.58
CA ARG A 357 -8.06 -16.62 11.75
C ARG A 357 -6.93 -16.19 10.80
N VAL A 358 -7.27 -15.93 9.55
CA VAL A 358 -6.36 -15.42 8.53
C VAL A 358 -6.93 -14.14 7.94
N LYS A 359 -6.02 -13.23 7.61
CA LYS A 359 -6.35 -12.03 6.86
C LYS A 359 -6.24 -12.30 5.37
N GLN A 360 -7.05 -11.62 4.59
CA GLN A 360 -6.91 -11.56 3.14
C GLN A 360 -5.47 -11.20 2.76
N GLY A 361 -4.92 -11.86 1.74
CA GLY A 361 -3.53 -11.70 1.32
C GLY A 361 -2.51 -12.46 2.18
N GLN A 362 -2.88 -12.95 3.37
CA GLN A 362 -1.98 -13.70 4.23
C GLN A 362 -1.58 -15.03 3.57
N ILE A 363 -0.28 -15.36 3.59
CA ILE A 363 0.22 -16.63 3.05
C ILE A 363 -0.29 -17.80 3.91
N ILE A 364 -1.01 -18.74 3.30
CA ILE A 364 -1.59 -19.93 3.95
C ILE A 364 -0.85 -21.22 3.62
N GLY A 365 -0.08 -21.23 2.53
CA GLY A 365 0.66 -22.39 2.07
C GLY A 365 1.45 -22.06 0.81
N TYR A 366 1.95 -23.09 0.14
CA TYR A 366 2.80 -22.95 -1.03
C TYR A 366 2.43 -23.99 -2.08
N ILE A 367 2.48 -23.61 -3.36
CA ILE A 367 2.14 -24.46 -4.51
C ILE A 367 2.99 -25.72 -4.53
N GLY A 368 2.39 -26.82 -5.00
CA GLY A 368 3.06 -28.08 -5.27
C GLY A 368 2.24 -28.93 -6.22
N SER A 369 2.41 -30.24 -6.13
CA SER A 369 1.75 -31.25 -6.96
C SER A 369 1.22 -32.43 -6.13
N SER A 370 0.85 -32.19 -4.86
CA SER A 370 0.36 -33.29 -4.00
C SER A 370 -1.04 -33.75 -4.41
N GLY A 371 -1.36 -35.03 -4.20
CA GLY A 371 -2.65 -35.60 -4.60
C GLY A 371 -2.69 -35.92 -6.10
N LEU A 372 -3.86 -35.85 -6.72
CA LEU A 372 -4.05 -36.11 -8.14
C LEU A 372 -3.77 -34.84 -8.96
N ALA A 373 -2.49 -34.56 -9.19
CA ALA A 373 -2.01 -33.41 -9.96
C ALA A 373 -0.99 -33.85 -11.01
N THR A 374 -1.12 -33.37 -12.24
CA THR A 374 -0.19 -33.69 -13.34
C THR A 374 1.09 -32.87 -13.32
N GLY A 375 1.12 -31.78 -12.53
CA GLY A 375 2.27 -30.92 -12.36
C GLY A 375 2.00 -29.81 -11.32
N PRO A 376 2.98 -28.95 -11.02
CA PRO A 376 2.83 -27.88 -10.04
C PRO A 376 1.74 -26.87 -10.42
N HIS A 377 0.69 -26.80 -9.61
CA HIS A 377 -0.38 -25.81 -9.77
C HIS A 377 -1.16 -25.64 -8.46
N LEU A 378 -1.91 -24.55 -8.36
CA LEU A 378 -2.95 -24.38 -7.36
C LEU A 378 -4.31 -24.70 -7.98
N HIS A 379 -5.01 -25.68 -7.43
CA HIS A 379 -6.44 -25.83 -7.66
C HIS A 379 -7.22 -24.99 -6.63
N TYR A 380 -7.95 -23.99 -7.12
CA TYR A 380 -8.69 -23.03 -6.31
C TYR A 380 -10.19 -23.14 -6.56
N GLU A 381 -10.97 -23.27 -5.49
CA GLU A 381 -12.43 -23.25 -5.58
C GLU A 381 -13.03 -22.12 -4.74
N PHE A 382 -14.09 -21.53 -5.28
CA PHE A 382 -14.94 -20.58 -4.57
C PHE A 382 -16.35 -21.17 -4.46
N ARG A 383 -16.92 -21.17 -3.25
CA ARG A 383 -18.23 -21.76 -2.98
C ARG A 383 -19.11 -20.78 -2.19
N ALA A 384 -20.39 -20.73 -2.53
CA ALA A 384 -21.42 -19.97 -1.82
C ALA A 384 -22.57 -20.93 -1.46
N ASN A 385 -22.93 -21.01 -0.17
CA ASN A 385 -23.88 -22.01 0.34
C ASN A 385 -23.53 -23.45 -0.09
N GLY A 386 -22.22 -23.78 -0.07
CA GLY A 386 -21.71 -25.09 -0.52
C GLY A 386 -21.71 -25.31 -2.04
N VAL A 387 -22.33 -24.43 -2.83
CA VAL A 387 -22.36 -24.53 -4.30
C VAL A 387 -21.12 -23.89 -4.91
N HIS A 388 -20.40 -24.63 -5.75
CA HIS A 388 -19.23 -24.12 -6.46
C HIS A 388 -19.64 -23.03 -7.47
N LYS A 389 -18.90 -21.92 -7.50
CA LYS A 389 -19.09 -20.81 -8.45
C LYS A 389 -17.80 -20.60 -9.22
N ASN A 390 -17.93 -20.08 -10.45
CA ASN A 390 -16.77 -19.70 -11.24
C ASN A 390 -16.06 -18.50 -10.58
N PRO A 391 -14.86 -18.66 -9.99
CA PRO A 391 -14.19 -17.58 -9.28
C PRO A 391 -13.76 -16.43 -10.20
N LEU A 392 -13.62 -16.68 -11.50
CA LEU A 392 -13.25 -15.66 -12.50
C LEU A 392 -14.43 -14.78 -12.92
N LYS A 393 -15.67 -15.20 -12.63
CA LYS A 393 -16.89 -14.51 -13.09
C LYS A 393 -17.85 -14.13 -11.96
N VAL A 394 -17.70 -14.72 -10.78
CA VAL A 394 -18.60 -14.43 -9.66
C VAL A 394 -18.47 -12.96 -9.27
N LYS A 395 -19.60 -12.26 -9.22
CA LYS A 395 -19.67 -10.94 -8.59
C LYS A 395 -19.55 -11.18 -7.09
N PHE A 396 -18.43 -10.78 -6.49
CA PHE A 396 -18.26 -10.89 -5.05
C PHE A 396 -19.27 -9.98 -4.35
N PRO A 397 -19.81 -10.40 -3.19
CA PRO A 397 -20.60 -9.50 -2.37
C PRO A 397 -19.76 -8.26 -2.07
N LYS A 398 -20.34 -7.09 -2.31
CA LYS A 398 -19.79 -5.86 -1.73
C LYS A 398 -19.87 -6.05 -0.22
N ILE A 399 -18.80 -5.70 0.50
CA ILE A 399 -18.93 -5.49 1.96
C ILE A 399 -20.09 -4.50 2.13
N GLU A 400 -20.95 -4.75 3.11
CA GLU A 400 -22.10 -3.87 3.33
C GLU A 400 -21.62 -2.42 3.34
N PRO A 401 -22.30 -1.52 2.60
CA PRO A 401 -21.95 -0.11 2.64
C PRO A 401 -22.06 0.38 4.08
N LEU A 402 -21.41 1.51 4.36
CA LEU A 402 -21.60 2.21 5.64
C LEU A 402 -23.10 2.28 5.97
N ASN A 403 -23.44 1.93 7.21
CA ASN A 403 -24.84 1.95 7.63
C ASN A 403 -25.39 3.40 7.56
N LYS A 404 -26.71 3.58 7.69
CA LYS A 404 -27.33 4.92 7.53
C LYS A 404 -26.71 5.97 8.46
N THR A 405 -26.39 5.60 9.70
CA THR A 405 -25.77 6.49 10.69
C THR A 405 -24.35 6.87 10.27
N GLU A 406 -23.54 5.88 9.91
CA GLU A 406 -22.16 6.10 9.44
C GLU A 406 -22.12 6.92 8.15
N MET A 407 -23.03 6.64 7.21
CA MET A 407 -23.16 7.39 5.96
C MET A 407 -23.47 8.88 6.21
N THR A 408 -24.30 9.18 7.21
CA THR A 408 -24.68 10.56 7.56
C THR A 408 -23.47 11.37 8.04
N ALA A 409 -22.57 10.74 8.79
CA ALA A 409 -21.29 11.34 9.19
C ALA A 409 -20.25 11.38 8.05
N PHE A 410 -20.20 10.32 7.24
CA PHE A 410 -19.20 10.16 6.18
C PHE A 410 -19.41 11.09 4.98
N LYS A 411 -20.66 11.28 4.55
CA LYS A 411 -20.98 12.06 3.34
C LYS A 411 -20.42 13.49 3.34
N PRO A 412 -20.58 14.32 4.40
CA PRO A 412 -20.00 15.67 4.41
C PRO A 412 -18.47 15.64 4.40
N MET A 413 -17.85 14.74 5.17
CA MET A 413 -16.39 14.55 5.19
C MET A 413 -15.87 14.15 3.80
N ALA A 414 -16.49 13.16 3.16
CA ALA A 414 -16.11 12.70 1.82
C ALA A 414 -16.24 13.82 0.79
N ARG A 415 -17.31 14.63 0.84
CA ARG A 415 -17.49 15.77 -0.05
C ARG A 415 -16.39 16.81 0.13
N ALA A 416 -16.04 17.16 1.37
CA ALA A 416 -14.98 18.12 1.65
C ALA A 416 -13.62 17.64 1.11
N ILE A 417 -13.26 16.38 1.36
CA ILE A 417 -12.00 15.80 0.93
C ILE A 417 -11.92 15.69 -0.61
N LEU A 418 -13.02 15.30 -1.27
CA LEU A 418 -13.05 15.25 -2.74
C LEU A 418 -12.94 16.65 -3.35
N SER A 419 -13.58 17.66 -2.74
CA SER A 419 -13.46 19.05 -3.19
C SER A 419 -12.02 19.54 -3.03
N GLN A 420 -11.34 19.15 -1.95
CA GLN A 420 -9.93 19.44 -1.75
C GLN A 420 -9.04 18.75 -2.80
N LEU A 421 -9.33 17.48 -3.13
CA LEU A 421 -8.61 16.73 -4.15
C LEU A 421 -8.78 17.37 -5.53
N GLU A 422 -10.00 17.73 -5.91
CA GLU A 422 -10.29 18.44 -7.17
C GLU A 422 -9.60 19.81 -7.22
N ALA A 423 -9.63 20.57 -6.13
CA ALA A 423 -8.99 21.88 -6.06
C ALA A 423 -7.46 21.77 -6.25
N TYR A 424 -6.82 20.77 -5.63
CA TYR A 424 -5.39 20.51 -5.86
C TYR A 424 -5.09 20.07 -7.29
N GLN A 425 -5.96 19.28 -7.92
CA GLN A 425 -5.81 18.91 -9.32
C GLN A 425 -5.85 20.14 -10.25
N LEU A 426 -6.70 21.12 -9.92
CA LEU A 426 -6.82 22.39 -10.65
C LEU A 426 -5.73 23.43 -10.31
N GLY A 427 -4.85 23.13 -9.35
CA GLY A 427 -3.77 24.04 -8.92
C GLY A 427 -4.18 25.11 -7.90
N THR A 428 -5.36 25.01 -7.30
CA THR A 428 -5.89 25.98 -6.34
C THR A 428 -5.95 25.35 -4.94
N PRO A 429 -4.95 25.53 -4.06
CA PRO A 429 -5.06 25.02 -2.69
C PRO A 429 -6.19 25.75 -1.96
N LEU A 430 -7.21 25.02 -1.48
CA LEU A 430 -8.19 25.57 -0.55
C LEU A 430 -7.46 25.89 0.77
N ALA A 431 -7.51 27.15 1.20
CA ALA A 431 -7.00 27.54 2.50
C ALA A 431 -7.75 26.76 3.59
N SER A 432 -7.03 25.99 4.40
CA SER A 432 -7.59 25.33 5.57
C SER A 432 -8.00 26.39 6.59
N HIS A 433 -9.29 26.43 6.93
CA HIS A 433 -9.83 27.24 8.03
C HIS A 433 -9.72 26.53 9.37
#